data_AF-A0A0C2G0P3-F1
#
_entry.id   AF-A0A0C2G0P3-F1
#
_cell.length_a   1.000
_cell.length_b   1.000
_cell.length_c   1.000
_cell.angle_alpha   90.00
_cell.angle_beta   90.00
_cell.angle_gamma   90.00
#
_symmetry.space_group_name_H-M   'P 1'
#
loop_
_entity.id
_entity.type
_entity.pdbx_description
1 polymer ?
#
loop_
_entity_poly.entity_id
_entity_poly.type
_entity_poly.pdbx_seq_one_letter_code
_entity_poly.pdbx_strand_id
1 'polypeptide(L)'
;IIHESRFQIIAGISVWFIFVSILSFCLKTHPSFRIPVIETTNVTYHGRSIVGVSRQTTEPHVAFGQVELICNIWFTLEIIIRFIFCPSKWGFLKSPLNNIDLVATLSFYADAIFIRLLEDAPKDVVEFLSMIRIFRLFKLTQHHRGLQILIHTFRASAKELILLVFFLILGIVIFAALVYYAEKMEVNPDNQFQSIPLGLWWAICTMTT
;
A
#
# COMPACT_ATOMS: atom_id res chain seq x y z
N ILE A 1 -16.51 -25.14 24.27
CA ILE A 1 -17.13 -23.85 24.70
C ILE A 1 -16.09 -22.89 25.32
N ILE A 2 -15.50 -23.14 26.49
CA ILE A 2 -14.53 -22.20 27.14
C ILE A 2 -13.23 -22.03 26.31
N HIS A 3 -12.79 -23.05 25.60
CA HIS A 3 -11.60 -22.95 24.73
C HIS A 3 -11.88 -22.19 23.43
N GLU A 4 -13.12 -22.20 22.96
CA GLU A 4 -13.55 -21.59 21.70
C GLU A 4 -13.75 -20.08 21.85
N SER A 5 -14.30 -19.64 22.99
CA SER A 5 -14.43 -18.22 23.32
C SER A 5 -13.06 -17.52 23.44
N ARG A 6 -12.05 -18.19 23.98
CA ARG A 6 -10.68 -17.65 24.07
C ARG A 6 -10.05 -17.38 22.69
N PHE A 7 -10.27 -18.26 21.72
CA PHE A 7 -9.77 -18.05 20.35
C PHE A 7 -10.48 -16.90 19.64
N GLN A 8 -11.78 -16.73 19.87
CA GLN A 8 -12.54 -15.61 19.30
C GLN A 8 -12.08 -14.26 19.89
N ILE A 9 -11.77 -14.21 21.18
CA ILE A 9 -11.24 -13.00 21.83
C ILE A 9 -9.88 -12.63 21.24
N ILE A 10 -8.96 -13.59 21.10
CA ILE A 10 -7.63 -13.34 20.51
C ILE A 10 -7.78 -12.85 19.06
N ALA A 11 -8.64 -13.48 18.26
CA ALA A 11 -8.90 -13.03 16.90
C ALA A 11 -9.50 -11.62 16.85
N GLY A 12 -10.42 -11.29 17.75
CA GLY A 12 -10.99 -9.94 17.88
C GLY A 12 -9.94 -8.88 18.22
N ILE A 13 -9.02 -9.20 19.15
CA ILE A 13 -7.90 -8.32 19.50
C ILE A 13 -6.99 -8.10 18.29
N SER A 14 -6.63 -9.15 17.55
CA SER A 14 -5.81 -9.03 16.34
C SER A 14 -6.47 -8.16 15.27
N VAL A 15 -7.78 -8.31 15.05
CA VAL A 15 -8.53 -7.45 14.12
C VAL A 15 -8.52 -5.99 14.57
N TRP A 16 -8.68 -5.74 15.87
CA TRP A 16 -8.60 -4.39 16.42
C TRP A 16 -7.22 -3.75 16.19
N PHE A 17 -6.12 -4.48 16.43
CA PHE A 17 -4.76 -3.99 16.15
C PHE A 17 -4.54 -3.71 14.65
N ILE A 18 -5.09 -4.54 13.76
CA ILE A 18 -5.06 -4.27 12.31
C ILE A 18 -5.79 -2.96 12.01
N PHE A 19 -7.00 -2.78 12.53
CA PHE A 19 -7.78 -1.57 12.31
C PHE A 19 -7.07 -0.31 12.81
N VAL A 20 -6.59 -0.32 14.05
CA VAL A 20 -5.83 0.80 14.65
C VAL A 20 -4.58 1.12 13.82
N SER A 21 -3.85 0.09 13.37
CA SER A 21 -2.66 0.29 12.56
C SER A 21 -2.97 0.92 11.20
N ILE A 22 -4.07 0.53 10.54
CA ILE A 22 -4.45 1.09 9.24
C ILE A 22 -5.00 2.49 9.39
N LEU A 23 -5.82 2.74 10.42
CA LEU A 23 -6.31 4.08 10.72
C LEU A 23 -5.14 5.03 10.99
N SER A 24 -4.15 4.60 11.77
CA SER A 24 -2.91 5.34 12.00
C SER A 24 -2.17 5.65 10.70
N PHE A 25 -2.03 4.66 9.80
CA PHE A 25 -1.40 4.85 8.48
C PHE A 25 -2.18 5.84 7.58
N CYS A 26 -3.51 5.77 7.56
CA CYS A 26 -4.34 6.71 6.81
C CYS A 26 -4.21 8.13 7.36
N LEU A 27 -4.28 8.30 8.69
CA LEU A 27 -4.17 9.61 9.34
C LEU A 27 -2.78 10.22 9.18
N LYS A 28 -1.72 9.40 9.14
CA LYS A 28 -0.34 9.81 8.87
C LYS A 28 -0.19 10.53 7.52
N THR A 29 -1.02 10.16 6.54
CA THR A 29 -0.98 10.72 5.18
C THR A 29 -1.76 12.04 5.07
N HIS A 30 -2.64 12.33 6.03
CA HIS A 30 -3.52 13.49 5.97
C HIS A 30 -2.74 14.81 6.19
N PRO A 31 -2.94 15.85 5.36
CA PRO A 31 -2.13 17.06 5.38
C PRO A 31 -2.19 17.83 6.70
N SER A 32 -3.33 17.80 7.41
CA SER A 32 -3.46 18.48 8.72
C SER A 32 -2.63 17.85 9.84
N PHE A 33 -2.17 16.61 9.67
CA PHE A 33 -1.36 15.89 10.67
C PHE A 33 0.13 15.82 10.28
N ARG A 34 0.53 16.46 9.17
CA ARG A 34 1.93 16.57 8.75
C ARG A 34 2.50 17.93 9.17
N ILE A 35 3.59 17.89 9.92
CA ILE A 35 4.28 19.07 10.43
C ILE A 35 5.30 19.52 9.37
N PRO A 36 5.29 20.79 8.95
CA PRO A 36 6.31 21.30 8.02
C PRO A 36 7.67 21.38 8.70
N VAL A 37 8.67 20.74 8.10
CA VAL A 37 10.07 20.94 8.47
C VAL A 37 10.59 22.14 7.67
N ILE A 38 11.03 23.15 8.39
CA ILE A 38 11.51 24.41 7.83
C ILE A 38 13.04 24.36 7.85
N GLU A 39 13.66 24.40 6.68
CA GLU A 39 15.12 24.48 6.57
C GLU A 39 15.54 25.91 6.25
N THR A 40 16.40 26.43 7.12
CA THR A 40 16.87 27.80 7.10
C THR A 40 18.18 27.85 6.32
N THR A 41 18.10 28.20 5.04
CA THR A 41 19.29 28.36 4.19
C THR A 41 19.77 29.81 4.24
N ASN A 42 21.04 30.02 4.56
CA ASN A 42 21.65 31.34 4.45
C ASN A 42 22.00 31.58 2.99
N VAL A 43 21.23 32.43 2.31
CA VAL A 43 21.46 32.80 0.92
C VAL A 43 22.09 34.19 0.90
N THR A 44 23.26 34.34 0.30
CA THR A 44 23.90 35.66 0.17
C THR A 44 23.42 36.31 -1.13
N TYR A 45 22.67 37.41 -1.01
CA TYR A 45 22.22 38.20 -2.15
C TYR A 45 22.80 39.62 -2.07
N HIS A 46 23.54 40.04 -3.10
CA HIS A 46 24.21 41.35 -3.15
C HIS A 46 25.06 41.70 -1.89
N GLY A 47 25.83 40.75 -1.37
CA GLY A 47 26.68 40.97 -0.19
C GLY A 47 25.91 41.10 1.14
N ARG A 48 24.58 40.91 1.12
CA ARG A 48 23.73 40.75 2.31
C ARG A 48 23.38 39.29 2.50
N SER A 49 23.65 38.74 3.67
CA SER A 49 23.14 37.42 4.06
C SER A 49 21.66 37.56 4.37
N ILE A 50 20.81 36.99 3.52
CA ILE A 50 19.38 36.85 3.75
C ILE A 50 19.07 35.42 4.15
N VAL A 51 18.16 35.27 5.09
CA VAL A 51 17.72 33.96 5.56
C VAL A 51 16.60 33.48 4.63
N GLY A 52 16.93 32.59 3.71
CA GLY A 52 15.98 31.93 2.83
C GLY A 52 15.31 30.78 3.58
N VAL A 53 14.01 30.90 3.80
CA VAL A 53 13.20 29.87 4.45
C VAL A 53 12.54 29.03 3.35
N SER A 54 13.03 27.82 3.12
CA SER A 54 12.42 26.90 2.14
C SER A 54 11.73 25.74 2.85
N ARG A 55 10.50 25.42 2.43
CA ARG A 55 9.74 24.28 2.93
C ARG A 55 10.10 23.06 2.07
N GLN A 56 11.05 22.25 2.52
CA GLN A 56 11.56 21.10 1.77
C GLN A 56 10.68 19.85 1.96
N THR A 57 10.27 19.55 3.19
CA THR A 57 9.55 18.30 3.51
C THR A 57 8.56 18.47 4.66
N THR A 58 7.56 17.58 4.72
CA THR A 58 6.62 17.51 5.84
C THR A 58 6.75 16.17 6.53
N GLU A 59 6.87 16.16 7.85
CA GLU A 59 7.05 14.92 8.62
C GLU A 59 5.78 14.58 9.42
N PRO A 60 5.44 13.30 9.54
CA PRO A 60 4.30 12.88 10.34
C PRO A 60 4.58 13.08 11.84
N HIS A 61 3.51 13.33 12.61
CA HIS A 61 3.62 13.45 14.06
C HIS A 61 4.19 12.18 14.72
N VAL A 62 5.10 12.35 15.69
CA VAL A 62 5.82 11.25 16.37
C VAL A 62 4.90 10.19 17.02
N ALA A 63 3.69 10.60 17.43
CA ALA A 63 2.68 9.71 18.01
C ALA A 63 2.27 8.57 17.05
N PHE A 64 2.21 8.81 15.75
CA PHE A 64 1.88 7.77 14.78
C PHE A 64 2.96 6.69 14.75
N GLY A 65 4.24 7.08 14.88
CA GLY A 65 5.35 6.13 14.98
C GLY A 65 5.26 5.24 16.21
N GLN A 66 4.81 5.77 17.35
CA GLN A 66 4.60 4.98 18.57
C GLN A 66 3.46 3.96 18.41
N VAL A 67 2.34 4.38 17.83
CA VAL A 67 1.21 3.48 17.55
C VAL A 67 1.62 2.39 16.57
N GLU A 68 2.34 2.74 15.50
CA GLU A 68 2.87 1.78 14.53
C GLU A 68 3.79 0.76 15.20
N LEU A 69 4.70 1.21 16.08
CA LEU A 69 5.61 0.35 16.83
C LEU A 69 4.85 -0.65 17.72
N ILE A 70 3.88 -0.18 18.50
CA ILE A 70 3.08 -1.04 19.40
C ILE A 70 2.31 -2.09 18.59
N CYS A 71 1.66 -1.68 17.49
CA CYS A 71 0.95 -2.60 16.61
C CYS A 71 1.90 -3.62 15.98
N ASN A 72 3.10 -3.19 15.57
CA ASN A 72 4.08 -4.08 14.97
C ASN A 72 4.63 -5.10 15.97
N ILE A 73 4.85 -4.71 17.23
CA ILE A 73 5.20 -5.65 18.30
C ILE A 73 4.14 -6.74 18.44
N TRP A 74 2.86 -6.37 18.44
CA TRP A 74 1.75 -7.34 18.49
C TRP A 74 1.78 -8.31 17.29
N PHE A 75 1.97 -7.80 16.06
CA PHE A 75 2.04 -8.66 14.88
C PHE A 75 3.25 -9.58 14.88
N THR A 76 4.40 -9.10 15.32
CA THR A 76 5.60 -9.93 15.49
C THR A 76 5.36 -11.05 16.50
N LEU A 77 4.74 -10.75 17.65
CA LEU A 77 4.36 -11.78 18.64
C LEU A 77 3.42 -12.82 18.03
N GLU A 78 2.42 -12.39 17.27
CA GLU A 78 1.48 -13.30 16.63
C GLU A 78 2.17 -14.24 15.62
N ILE A 79 3.07 -13.71 14.78
CA ILE A 79 3.84 -14.50 13.81
C ILE A 79 4.77 -15.48 14.54
N ILE A 80 5.47 -15.05 15.59
CA ILE A 80 6.36 -15.90 16.39
C ILE A 80 5.58 -17.05 17.02
N ILE A 81 4.45 -16.76 17.66
CA ILE A 81 3.59 -17.78 18.27
C ILE A 81 3.14 -18.78 17.19
N ARG A 82 2.60 -18.29 16.07
CA ARG A 82 2.16 -19.16 14.97
C ARG A 82 3.28 -20.01 14.40
N PHE A 83 4.49 -19.47 14.30
CA PHE A 83 5.65 -20.19 13.81
C PHE A 83 6.10 -21.30 14.78
N ILE A 84 6.10 -21.04 16.09
CA ILE A 84 6.47 -22.01 17.13
C ILE A 84 5.47 -23.17 17.19
N PHE A 85 4.17 -22.87 17.14
CA PHE A 85 3.10 -23.87 17.26
C PHE A 85 2.74 -24.54 15.93
N CYS A 86 3.38 -24.17 14.81
CA CYS A 86 3.07 -24.78 13.52
C CYS A 86 3.65 -26.21 13.42
N PRO A 87 2.85 -27.21 12.98
CA PRO A 87 3.34 -28.57 12.79
C PRO A 87 4.39 -28.70 11.67
N SER A 88 4.40 -27.80 10.68
CA SER A 88 5.38 -27.82 9.58
C SER A 88 5.88 -26.41 9.22
N LYS A 89 7.12 -26.11 9.61
CA LYS A 89 7.76 -24.79 9.37
C LYS A 89 7.83 -24.43 7.88
N TRP A 90 8.12 -25.41 7.03
CA TRP A 90 8.16 -25.22 5.58
C TRP A 90 6.77 -25.01 4.97
N GLY A 91 5.75 -25.70 5.49
CA GLY A 91 4.36 -25.47 5.06
C GLY A 91 3.88 -24.07 5.41
N PHE A 92 4.27 -23.57 6.59
CA PHE A 92 3.98 -22.22 7.04
C PHE A 92 4.60 -21.15 6.13
N LEU A 93 5.88 -21.29 5.76
CA LEU A 93 6.57 -20.35 4.85
C LEU A 93 6.14 -20.49 3.39
N LYS A 94 5.49 -21.60 2.99
CA LYS A 94 4.94 -21.75 1.64
C LYS A 94 3.52 -21.17 1.51
N SER A 95 2.87 -20.86 2.64
CA SER A 95 1.52 -20.30 2.63
C SER A 95 1.54 -18.83 2.19
N PRO A 96 0.82 -18.44 1.11
CA PRO A 96 0.86 -17.08 0.58
C PRO A 96 0.35 -16.05 1.58
N LEU A 97 -0.70 -16.38 2.35
CA LEU A 97 -1.26 -15.50 3.36
C LEU A 97 -0.28 -15.22 4.50
N ASN A 98 0.54 -16.22 4.85
CA ASN A 98 1.55 -16.08 5.89
C ASN A 98 2.78 -15.29 5.41
N ASN A 99 3.15 -15.46 4.15
CA ASN A 99 4.22 -14.67 3.55
C ASN A 99 3.87 -13.18 3.46
N ILE A 100 2.61 -12.86 3.15
CA ILE A 100 2.15 -11.46 3.15
C ILE A 100 2.24 -10.86 4.56
N ASP A 101 1.84 -11.60 5.60
CA ASP A 101 1.95 -11.17 7.00
C ASP A 101 3.41 -10.94 7.43
N LEU A 102 4.30 -11.84 7.01
CA LEU A 102 5.74 -11.72 7.25
C LEU A 102 6.34 -10.49 6.58
N VAL A 103 6.04 -10.27 5.29
CA VAL A 103 6.54 -9.11 4.53
C VAL A 103 6.01 -7.79 5.11
N ALA A 104 4.74 -7.73 5.47
CA ALA A 104 4.13 -6.53 6.05
C ALA A 104 4.72 -6.15 7.41
N THR A 105 5.09 -7.16 8.23
CA THR A 105 5.75 -6.97 9.53
C THR A 105 7.24 -6.61 9.34
N LEU A 106 7.91 -7.27 8.39
CA LEU A 106 9.33 -7.05 8.10
C LEU A 106 9.59 -5.65 7.54
N SER A 107 8.67 -5.09 6.75
CA SER A 107 8.77 -3.72 6.21
C SER A 107 8.99 -2.66 7.30
N PHE A 108 8.39 -2.82 8.50
CA PHE A 108 8.64 -1.89 9.62
C PHE A 108 10.09 -1.98 10.12
N TYR A 109 10.62 -3.19 10.24
CA TYR A 109 12.01 -3.38 10.67
C TYR A 109 12.99 -2.90 9.60
N ALA A 110 12.68 -3.10 8.32
CA ALA A 110 13.47 -2.57 7.23
C ALA A 110 13.56 -1.04 7.34
N ASP A 111 12.42 -0.35 7.48
CA ASP A 111 12.39 1.10 7.68
C ASP A 111 13.24 1.55 8.88
N ALA A 112 13.07 0.91 10.03
CA ALA A 112 13.85 1.22 11.23
C ALA A 112 15.37 0.99 11.06
N ILE A 113 15.76 -0.02 10.27
CA ILE A 113 17.15 -0.31 9.93
C ILE A 113 17.69 0.78 8.99
N PHE A 114 16.96 1.13 7.92
CA PHE A 114 17.38 2.15 6.97
C PHE A 114 17.57 3.52 7.64
N ILE A 115 16.63 3.93 8.49
CA ILE A 115 16.71 5.21 9.22
C ILE A 115 17.89 5.24 10.21
N ARG A 116 18.25 4.09 10.81
CA ARG A 116 19.28 4.04 11.89
C ARG A 116 20.68 3.70 11.42
N LEU A 117 20.83 2.96 10.33
CA LEU A 117 22.12 2.44 9.84
C LEU A 117 22.63 3.14 8.59
N LEU A 118 21.75 3.81 7.83
CA LEU A 118 22.15 4.57 6.64
C LEU A 118 21.80 6.04 6.86
N GLU A 119 22.77 6.84 7.33
CA GLU A 119 22.63 8.30 7.47
C GLU A 119 22.28 8.98 6.14
N ASP A 120 22.69 8.40 5.00
CA ASP A 120 22.42 8.87 3.63
C ASP A 120 21.31 8.09 2.90
N ALA A 121 20.42 7.39 3.61
CA ALA A 121 19.32 6.69 2.94
C ALA A 121 18.42 7.67 2.18
N PRO A 122 18.12 7.44 0.89
CA PRO A 122 17.20 8.27 0.13
C PRO A 122 15.80 8.21 0.77
N LYS A 123 15.29 9.38 1.18
CA LYS A 123 13.99 9.52 1.87
C LYS A 123 12.83 8.90 1.09
N ASP A 124 12.88 8.95 -0.24
CA ASP A 124 11.88 8.35 -1.13
C ASP A 124 11.78 6.82 -0.99
N VAL A 125 12.90 6.14 -0.76
CA VAL A 125 12.92 4.68 -0.57
C VAL A 125 12.30 4.31 0.76
N VAL A 126 12.60 5.08 1.81
CA VAL A 126 12.01 4.91 3.15
C VAL A 126 10.49 5.13 3.12
N GLU A 127 10.02 6.16 2.41
CA GLU A 127 8.60 6.43 2.23
C GLU A 127 7.90 5.31 1.44
N PHE A 128 8.54 4.81 0.37
CA PHE A 128 8.02 3.68 -0.39
C PHE A 128 7.96 2.38 0.43
N LEU A 129 9.01 2.06 1.19
CA LEU A 129 9.03 0.90 2.09
C LEU A 129 7.93 0.99 3.16
N SER A 130 7.61 2.19 3.62
CA SER A 130 6.50 2.42 4.54
C SER A 130 5.14 2.10 3.93
N MET A 131 4.97 2.26 2.61
CA MET A 131 3.73 1.91 1.91
C MET A 131 3.44 0.40 1.95
N ILE A 132 4.47 -0.45 1.98
CA ILE A 132 4.34 -1.91 2.10
C ILE A 132 3.54 -2.31 3.35
N ARG A 133 3.51 -1.48 4.39
CA ARG A 133 2.71 -1.74 5.60
C ARG A 133 1.21 -1.87 5.30
N ILE A 134 0.72 -1.27 4.21
CA ILE A 134 -0.68 -1.41 3.75
C ILE A 134 -1.05 -2.89 3.54
N PHE A 135 -0.08 -3.75 3.18
CA PHE A 135 -0.31 -5.17 2.97
C PHE A 135 -0.79 -5.90 4.25
N ARG A 136 -0.62 -5.31 5.45
CA ARG A 136 -1.21 -5.86 6.68
C ARG A 136 -2.75 -5.89 6.62
N LEU A 137 -3.40 -5.12 5.72
CA LEU A 137 -4.83 -5.27 5.44
C LEU A 137 -5.19 -6.68 5.00
N PHE A 138 -4.31 -7.35 4.25
CA PHE A 138 -4.54 -8.73 3.84
C PHE A 138 -4.56 -9.69 5.03
N LYS A 139 -4.05 -9.30 6.21
CA LYS A 139 -4.20 -10.10 7.44
C LYS A 139 -5.67 -10.26 7.85
N LEU A 140 -6.55 -9.30 7.51
CA LEU A 140 -8.00 -9.41 7.70
C LEU A 140 -8.59 -10.62 6.95
N THR A 141 -7.99 -11.02 5.83
CA THR A 141 -8.41 -12.21 5.07
C THR A 141 -8.30 -13.49 5.90
N GLN A 142 -7.37 -13.55 6.86
CA GLN A 142 -7.19 -14.73 7.72
C GLN A 142 -8.23 -14.80 8.84
N HIS A 143 -8.81 -13.66 9.22
CA HIS A 143 -9.79 -13.58 10.30
C HIS A 143 -11.24 -13.61 9.78
N HIS A 144 -11.48 -13.19 8.54
CA HIS A 144 -12.81 -13.15 7.94
C HIS A 144 -13.07 -14.32 6.98
N ARG A 145 -13.94 -15.26 7.39
CA ARG A 145 -14.30 -16.44 6.58
C ARG A 145 -14.82 -16.07 5.19
N GLY A 146 -15.62 -15.01 5.08
CA GLY A 146 -16.14 -14.57 3.78
C GLY A 146 -15.04 -14.15 2.79
N LEU A 147 -13.93 -13.61 3.29
CA LEU A 147 -12.82 -13.17 2.45
C LEU A 147 -11.96 -14.36 2.01
N GLN A 148 -11.85 -15.40 2.84
CA GLN A 148 -11.24 -16.68 2.44
C GLN A 148 -12.07 -17.37 1.35
N ILE A 149 -13.39 -17.40 1.51
CA ILE A 149 -14.29 -17.95 0.48
C ILE A 149 -14.10 -17.19 -0.82
N LEU A 150 -14.05 -15.85 -0.79
CA LEU A 150 -13.78 -15.06 -1.99
C LEU A 150 -12.46 -15.44 -2.66
N ILE A 151 -11.38 -15.62 -1.89
CA ILE A 151 -10.07 -16.06 -2.43
C ILE A 151 -10.17 -17.45 -3.06
N HIS A 152 -10.88 -18.38 -2.43
CA HIS A 152 -11.10 -19.72 -2.98
C HIS A 152 -11.92 -19.69 -4.27
N THR A 153 -13.00 -18.92 -4.31
CA THR A 153 -13.83 -18.73 -5.50
C THR A 153 -13.03 -18.07 -6.62
N PHE A 154 -12.25 -17.03 -6.32
CA PHE A 154 -11.37 -16.37 -7.27
C PHE A 154 -10.35 -17.33 -7.84
N ARG A 155 -9.74 -18.18 -7.00
CA ARG A 155 -8.78 -19.20 -7.42
C ARG A 155 -9.43 -20.25 -8.31
N ALA A 156 -10.66 -20.67 -8.00
CA ALA A 156 -11.40 -21.65 -8.81
C ALA A 156 -11.75 -21.08 -10.19
N SER A 157 -12.16 -19.81 -10.25
CA SER A 157 -12.55 -19.13 -11.50
C SER A 157 -11.39 -18.38 -12.17
N ALA A 158 -10.14 -18.54 -11.70
CA ALA A 158 -9.00 -17.75 -12.16
C ALA A 158 -8.77 -17.88 -13.68
N LYS A 159 -8.96 -19.08 -14.24
CA LYS A 159 -8.79 -19.32 -15.68
C LYS A 159 -9.78 -18.50 -16.51
N GLU A 160 -11.05 -18.53 -16.13
CA GLU A 160 -12.12 -17.79 -16.80
C GLU A 160 -11.93 -16.27 -16.64
N LEU A 161 -11.50 -15.83 -15.45
CA LEU A 161 -11.24 -14.42 -15.20
C LEU A 161 -10.05 -13.90 -16.04
N ILE A 162 -8.97 -14.68 -16.15
CA ILE A 162 -7.82 -14.30 -16.98
C ILE A 162 -8.25 -14.17 -18.44
N LEU A 163 -9.10 -15.08 -18.93
CA LEU A 163 -9.66 -15.00 -20.28
C LEU A 163 -10.52 -13.75 -20.48
N LEU A 164 -11.38 -13.42 -19.50
CA LEU A 164 -12.18 -12.19 -19.52
C LEU A 164 -11.30 -10.94 -19.58
N VAL A 165 -10.28 -10.86 -18.72
CA VAL A 165 -9.33 -9.73 -18.69
C VAL A 165 -8.57 -9.61 -20.02
N PHE A 166 -8.22 -10.74 -20.65
CA PHE A 166 -7.59 -10.74 -21.97
C PHE A 166 -8.48 -10.09 -23.04
N PHE A 167 -9.76 -10.46 -23.12
CA PHE A 167 -10.70 -9.84 -24.06
C PHE A 167 -10.97 -8.37 -23.72
N LEU A 168 -11.02 -8.02 -22.44
CA LEU A 168 -11.18 -6.63 -22.01
C LEU A 168 -9.99 -5.77 -22.47
N ILE A 169 -8.75 -6.23 -22.26
CA ILE A 169 -7.55 -5.51 -22.72
C ILE A 169 -7.52 -5.39 -24.25
N LEU A 170 -7.85 -6.46 -24.97
CA LEU A 170 -7.95 -6.42 -26.43
C LEU A 170 -8.98 -5.37 -26.88
N GLY A 171 -10.14 -5.31 -26.22
CA GLY A 171 -11.15 -4.29 -26.43
C GLY A 171 -10.59 -2.88 -26.18
N ILE A 172 -10.02 -2.64 -24.99
CA ILE A 172 -9.43 -1.34 -24.63
C ILE A 172 -8.45 -0.86 -25.70
N VAL A 173 -7.56 -1.72 -26.19
CA VAL A 173 -6.57 -1.36 -27.22
C VAL A 173 -7.23 -1.02 -28.56
N ILE A 174 -8.21 -1.81 -29.00
CA ILE A 174 -8.93 -1.56 -30.26
C ILE A 174 -9.68 -0.24 -30.20
N PHE A 175 -10.46 0.00 -29.15
CA PHE A 175 -11.25 1.23 -29.03
C PHE A 175 -10.38 2.48 -28.82
N ALA A 176 -9.27 2.36 -28.08
CA ALA A 176 -8.28 3.43 -27.96
C ALA A 176 -7.64 3.80 -29.31
N ALA A 177 -7.36 2.80 -30.17
CA ALA A 177 -6.87 3.04 -31.52
C ALA A 177 -7.93 3.67 -32.41
N LEU A 178 -9.18 3.18 -32.36
CA LEU A 178 -10.30 3.72 -33.15
C LEU A 178 -10.58 5.18 -32.81
N VAL A 179 -10.67 5.53 -31.52
CA VAL A 179 -10.93 6.93 -31.11
C VAL A 179 -9.77 7.85 -31.48
N TYR A 180 -8.52 7.37 -31.35
CA TYR A 180 -7.35 8.11 -31.79
C TYR A 180 -7.41 8.41 -33.30
N TYR A 181 -7.73 7.42 -34.13
CA TYR A 181 -7.83 7.63 -35.57
C TYR A 181 -9.05 8.49 -35.95
N ALA A 182 -10.20 8.31 -35.29
CA ALA A 182 -11.39 9.12 -35.54
C ALA A 182 -11.12 10.61 -35.28
N GLU A 183 -10.57 10.94 -34.11
CA GLU A 183 -10.25 12.33 -33.73
C GLU A 183 -9.08 12.92 -34.54
N LYS A 184 -8.20 12.08 -35.09
CA LYS A 184 -7.14 12.52 -35.98
C LYS A 184 -7.65 12.89 -37.37
N MET A 185 -8.74 12.28 -37.83
CA MET A 185 -9.30 12.54 -39.16
C MET A 185 -10.11 13.83 -39.22
N GLU A 186 -10.60 14.33 -38.08
CA GLU A 186 -11.34 15.58 -37.98
C GLU A 186 -10.43 16.71 -37.46
N VAL A 187 -10.61 17.94 -38.00
CA VAL A 187 -9.84 19.10 -37.52
C VAL A 187 -10.50 19.62 -36.25
N ASN A 188 -10.15 19.02 -35.12
CA ASN A 188 -10.64 19.41 -33.80
C ASN A 188 -9.56 20.21 -33.03
N PRO A 189 -9.76 21.52 -32.75
CA PRO A 189 -8.83 22.33 -31.96
C PRO A 189 -8.64 21.84 -30.52
N ASP A 190 -9.66 21.18 -29.95
CA ASP A 190 -9.68 20.69 -28.57
C ASP A 190 -9.49 19.16 -28.51
N ASN A 191 -8.64 18.59 -29.37
CA ASN A 191 -8.41 17.15 -29.43
C ASN A 191 -7.75 16.62 -28.13
N GLN A 192 -8.52 15.82 -27.38
CA GLN A 192 -8.10 15.17 -26.14
C GLN A 192 -7.42 13.80 -26.35
N PHE A 193 -7.45 13.26 -27.56
CA PHE A 193 -6.92 11.95 -27.93
C PHE A 193 -5.64 12.07 -28.77
N GLN A 194 -4.61 12.70 -28.19
CA GLN A 194 -3.35 12.98 -28.88
C GLN A 194 -2.45 11.75 -29.07
N SER A 195 -2.68 10.69 -28.28
CA SER A 195 -1.90 9.45 -28.36
C SER A 195 -2.76 8.25 -27.95
N ILE A 196 -2.43 7.07 -28.49
CA ILE A 196 -3.12 5.82 -28.14
C ILE A 196 -3.08 5.54 -26.63
N PRO A 197 -1.94 5.70 -25.91
CA PRO A 197 -1.92 5.50 -24.45
C PRO A 197 -2.87 6.41 -23.67
N LEU A 198 -3.11 7.63 -24.14
CA LEU A 198 -4.09 8.54 -23.55
C LEU A 198 -5.51 8.04 -23.78
N GLY A 199 -5.79 7.51 -24.98
CA GLY A 199 -7.04 6.83 -25.30
C GLY A 199 -7.29 5.54 -24.51
N LEU A 200 -6.24 4.85 -24.04
CA LEU A 200 -6.38 3.66 -23.18
C LEU A 200 -7.08 4.02 -21.86
N TRP A 201 -6.73 5.14 -21.24
CA TRP A 201 -7.37 5.59 -19.99
C TRP A 201 -8.87 5.79 -20.17
N TRP A 202 -9.26 6.51 -21.23
CA TRP A 202 -10.67 6.71 -21.58
C TRP A 202 -11.38 5.38 -21.87
N ALA A 203 -10.77 4.52 -22.71
CA ALA A 203 -11.37 3.24 -23.09
C ALA A 203 -11.53 2.30 -21.89
N ILE A 204 -10.59 2.31 -20.93
CA ILE A 204 -10.74 1.58 -19.66
C ILE A 204 -11.98 2.07 -18.92
N CYS A 205 -12.08 3.38 -18.66
CA CYS A 205 -13.22 3.95 -17.95
C CYS A 205 -14.55 3.58 -18.65
N THR A 206 -14.66 3.82 -19.95
CA THR A 206 -15.90 3.58 -20.72
C THR A 206 -16.29 2.09 -20.78
N MET A 207 -15.34 1.16 -20.89
CA MET A 207 -15.65 -0.27 -20.91
C MET A 207 -16.03 -0.84 -19.55
N THR A 208 -15.56 -0.22 -18.46
CA THR A 208 -15.90 -0.61 -17.09
C THR A 208 -17.13 0.11 -16.53
N THR A 209 -17.93 0.74 -17.41
CA THR A 209 -19.10 1.60 -17.12
C THR A 209 -18.78 2.78 -16.22
#